data_AF-A0A3D3EY51-F1
#
_entry.id   AF-A0A3D3EY51-F1
#
_cell.length_a   1.000
_cell.length_b   1.000
_cell.length_c   1.000
_cell.angle_alpha   90.00
_cell.angle_beta   90.00
_cell.angle_gamma   90.00
#
_symmetry.space_group_name_H-M   'P 1'
#
loop_
_entity.id
_entity.type
_entity.pdbx_description
1 polymer ?
#
loop_
_entity_poly.entity_id
_entity_poly.type
_entity_poly.pdbx_seq_one_letter_code
_entity_poly.pdbx_strand_id
1 'polypeptide(L)'
;VEEDSSGYPDCRESFFEAMNDVIKQGTLAANISIKTPVLHHSKSEIVQLGHSLNAPFELSWSCYFAEDQACGDCPSCQLRLKAFANSGTKDPIPYKVR
;
A
#
# COMPACT_ATOMS: atom_id res chain seq x y z
N VAL A 1 -0.29 -3.95 -12.13
CA VAL A 1 1.06 -3.33 -12.04
C VAL A 1 1.62 -3.70 -10.68
N GLU A 2 2.89 -4.07 -10.56
CA GLU A 2 3.55 -4.20 -9.24
C GLU A 2 4.26 -2.89 -8.91
N GLU A 3 3.49 -1.85 -8.55
CA GLU A 3 4.06 -0.49 -8.43
C GLU A 3 5.15 -0.39 -7.34
N ASP A 4 5.09 -1.23 -6.31
CA ASP A 4 6.08 -1.26 -5.24
C ASP A 4 7.32 -2.11 -5.56
N SER A 5 7.31 -2.90 -6.66
CA SER A 5 8.45 -3.75 -7.04
C SER A 5 9.50 -3.04 -7.90
N SER A 6 9.30 -1.74 -8.19
CA SER A 6 10.20 -0.89 -8.99
C SER A 6 11.51 -0.56 -8.26
N GLY A 7 12.30 -1.59 -7.95
CA GLY A 7 13.56 -1.53 -7.24
C GLY A 7 13.72 -2.58 -6.15
N TYR A 8 12.60 -3.16 -5.69
CA TYR A 8 12.55 -4.06 -4.54
C TYR A 8 12.18 -5.48 -4.99
N PRO A 9 13.17 -6.38 -5.19
CA PRO A 9 12.91 -7.75 -5.65
C PRO A 9 12.14 -8.58 -4.63
N ASP A 10 12.16 -8.18 -3.36
CA ASP A 10 11.41 -8.74 -2.23
C ASP A 10 9.93 -8.33 -2.20
N CYS A 11 9.49 -7.46 -3.10
CA CYS A 11 8.08 -7.05 -3.24
C CYS A 11 7.36 -7.68 -4.44
N ARG A 12 7.96 -8.68 -5.11
CA ARG A 12 7.42 -9.33 -6.32
C ARG A 12 6.56 -10.55 -5.99
N GLU A 13 5.65 -10.90 -6.90
CA GLU A 13 4.85 -12.13 -6.78
C GLU A 13 5.73 -13.37 -6.55
N SER A 14 6.79 -13.53 -7.35
CA SER A 14 7.70 -14.67 -7.26
C SER A 14 8.43 -14.79 -5.92
N PHE A 15 8.69 -13.68 -5.24
CA PHE A 15 9.26 -13.71 -3.88
C PHE A 15 8.24 -14.28 -2.88
N PHE A 16 6.98 -13.82 -2.95
CA PHE A 16 5.93 -14.31 -2.06
C PHE A 16 5.53 -15.76 -2.34
N GLU A 17 5.58 -16.21 -3.60
CA GLU A 17 5.44 -17.63 -3.96
C GLU A 17 6.52 -18.49 -3.30
N ALA A 18 7.79 -18.11 -3.45
CA ALA A 18 8.90 -18.82 -2.81
C ALA A 18 8.78 -18.85 -1.27
N MET A 19 8.35 -17.75 -0.66
CA MET A 19 8.13 -17.68 0.79
C MET A 19 6.96 -18.58 1.24
N ASN A 20 5.89 -18.69 0.45
CA ASN A 20 4.79 -19.62 0.73
C ASN A 20 5.27 -21.08 0.68
N ASP A 21 6.15 -21.44 -0.24
CA ASP A 21 6.75 -22.78 -0.28
C ASP A 21 7.59 -23.05 0.97
N VAL A 22 8.40 -22.08 1.42
CA VAL A 22 9.17 -22.20 2.67
C VAL A 22 8.25 -22.41 3.88
N ILE A 23 7.19 -21.60 4.00
CA ILE A 23 6.20 -21.72 5.10
C ILE A 23 5.56 -23.11 5.09
N LYS A 24 5.19 -23.61 3.92
CA LYS A 24 4.57 -24.94 3.75
C LYS A 24 5.52 -26.06 4.19
N GLN A 25 6.80 -25.98 3.88
CA GLN A 25 7.79 -26.98 4.33
C GLN A 25 8.05 -26.88 5.85
N GLY A 26 8.02 -25.67 6.41
CA GLY A 26 8.27 -25.43 7.83
C GLY A 26 7.08 -25.66 8.76
N THR A 27 5.87 -25.88 8.23
CA THR A 27 4.62 -25.91 9.01
C THR A 27 3.89 -27.24 8.86
N LEU A 28 3.73 -27.98 9.96
CA LEU A 28 3.15 -29.34 9.96
C LEU A 28 1.61 -29.38 10.02
N ALA A 29 0.98 -28.48 10.78
CA ALA A 29 -0.44 -28.61 11.16
C ALA A 29 -1.29 -27.35 10.94
N ALA A 30 -0.70 -26.25 10.48
CA ALA A 30 -1.40 -24.99 10.24
C ALA A 30 -1.40 -24.64 8.75
N ASN A 31 -2.52 -24.11 8.27
CA ASN A 31 -2.64 -23.58 6.92
C ASN A 31 -2.26 -22.10 6.90
N ILE A 32 -0.96 -21.84 6.93
CA ILE A 32 -0.40 -20.48 6.90
C ILE A 32 -0.06 -20.16 5.44
N SER A 33 -0.51 -19.00 4.96
CA SER A 33 -0.12 -18.49 3.65
C SER A 33 -0.02 -16.97 3.66
N ILE A 34 0.96 -16.45 2.93
CA ILE A 34 1.08 -15.04 2.61
C ILE A 34 0.10 -14.73 1.49
N LYS A 35 -0.72 -13.69 1.70
CA LYS A 35 -1.64 -13.13 0.72
C LYS A 35 -1.19 -11.72 0.37
N THR A 36 -1.27 -11.39 -0.92
CA THR A 36 -0.82 -10.11 -1.47
C THR A 36 -1.98 -9.39 -2.16
N PRO A 37 -3.06 -9.04 -1.43
CA PRO A 37 -4.36 -8.67 -2.00
C PRO A 37 -4.31 -7.43 -2.90
N VAL A 38 -3.29 -6.60 -2.76
CA VAL A 38 -3.12 -5.34 -3.50
C VAL A 38 -1.96 -5.38 -4.50
N LEU A 39 -1.28 -6.52 -4.67
CA LEU A 39 -0.03 -6.61 -5.45
C LEU A 39 -0.16 -6.11 -6.88
N HIS A 40 -1.28 -6.41 -7.53
CA HIS A 40 -1.53 -6.03 -8.91
C HIS A 40 -2.32 -4.73 -9.07
N HIS A 41 -2.69 -4.08 -7.96
CA HIS A 41 -3.43 -2.83 -7.94
C HIS A 41 -2.46 -1.64 -8.02
N SER A 42 -2.79 -0.67 -8.86
CA SER A 42 -2.22 0.68 -8.78
C SER A 42 -2.62 1.37 -7.48
N LYS A 43 -1.88 2.41 -7.05
CA LYS A 43 -2.27 3.15 -5.84
C LYS A 43 -3.69 3.72 -5.91
N SER A 44 -4.16 4.16 -7.08
CA SER A 44 -5.56 4.64 -7.24
C SER A 44 -6.60 3.53 -7.07
N GLU A 45 -6.31 2.32 -7.57
CA GLU A 45 -7.19 1.16 -7.36
C GLU A 45 -7.21 0.74 -5.90
N ILE A 46 -6.07 0.85 -5.18
CA ILE A 46 -6.02 0.64 -3.72
C ILE A 46 -6.90 1.65 -2.98
N VAL A 47 -6.89 2.92 -3.39
CA VAL A 47 -7.78 3.94 -2.79
C VAL A 47 -9.25 3.60 -3.04
N GLN A 48 -9.62 3.21 -4.27
CA GLN A 48 -10.98 2.79 -4.61
C GLN A 48 -11.43 1.55 -3.80
N LEU A 49 -10.54 0.56 -3.65
CA LEU A 49 -10.79 -0.62 -2.83
C LEU A 49 -10.97 -0.25 -1.36
N GLY A 50 -10.14 0.64 -0.81
CA GLY A 50 -10.30 1.11 0.56
C GLY A 50 -11.65 1.80 0.77
N HIS A 51 -12.09 2.64 -0.17
CA HIS A 51 -13.42 3.27 -0.10
C HIS A 51 -14.56 2.24 -0.14
N SER A 52 -14.49 1.24 -1.01
CA SER A 52 -15.53 0.20 -1.10
C SER A 52 -15.63 -0.65 0.18
N LEU A 53 -14.53 -0.75 0.92
CA LEU A 53 -14.45 -1.44 2.21
C LEU A 53 -14.67 -0.54 3.43
N ASN A 54 -14.95 0.76 3.23
CA ASN A 54 -15.03 1.77 4.30
C ASN A 54 -13.76 1.83 5.16
N ALA A 55 -12.58 1.75 4.54
CA ALA A 55 -11.30 1.87 5.23
C ALA A 55 -11.13 3.28 5.82
N PRO A 56 -10.67 3.41 7.08
CA PRO A 56 -10.54 4.71 7.76
C PRO A 56 -9.25 5.43 7.33
N PHE A 57 -9.23 6.01 6.13
CA PHE A 57 -8.05 6.68 5.58
C PHE A 57 -7.55 7.85 6.44
N GLU A 58 -8.44 8.49 7.20
CA GLU A 58 -8.14 9.55 8.16
C GLU A 58 -7.25 9.09 9.33
N LEU A 59 -7.21 7.78 9.60
CA LEU A 59 -6.36 7.17 10.62
C LEU A 59 -5.04 6.61 10.05
N SER A 60 -4.79 6.78 8.75
CA SER A 60 -3.60 6.26 8.08
C SER A 60 -2.55 7.34 7.85
N TRP A 61 -1.29 6.94 7.80
CA TRP A 61 -0.16 7.85 7.60
C TRP A 61 0.81 7.30 6.55
N SER A 62 1.32 8.19 5.69
CA SER A 62 2.31 7.84 4.67
C SER A 62 3.48 8.83 4.60
N CYS A 63 3.38 9.99 5.25
CA CYS A 63 4.39 11.03 5.19
C CYS A 63 5.70 10.57 5.86
N TYR A 64 6.84 10.85 5.22
CA TYR A 64 8.17 10.50 5.73
C TYR A 64 8.82 11.60 6.59
N PHE A 65 8.40 12.85 6.44
CA PHE A 65 9.12 14.00 7.01
C PHE A 65 8.41 14.70 8.16
N ALA A 66 7.18 14.29 8.47
CA ALA A 66 6.35 14.95 9.47
C ALA A 66 5.42 13.92 10.12
N GLU A 67 5.00 14.23 11.35
CA GLU A 67 4.16 13.37 12.19
C GLU A 67 2.89 14.09 12.69
N ASP A 68 2.77 15.40 12.44
CA ASP A 68 1.66 16.26 12.85
C ASP A 68 0.65 16.48 11.69
N GLN A 69 1.14 17.03 10.59
CA GLN A 69 0.44 17.23 9.33
C GLN A 69 1.33 16.71 8.21
N ALA A 70 0.77 16.00 7.24
CA ALA A 70 1.55 15.42 6.16
C ALA A 70 2.26 16.55 5.38
N CYS A 71 3.53 16.36 5.06
CA CYS A 71 4.33 17.47 4.52
C CYS A 71 3.85 17.96 3.15
N GLY A 72 3.25 17.08 2.33
CA GLY A 72 2.87 17.39 0.95
C GLY A 72 3.96 17.09 -0.06
N ASP A 73 5.23 17.32 0.28
CA ASP A 73 6.31 17.35 -0.72
C ASP A 73 7.18 16.08 -0.79
N CYS A 74 7.12 15.20 0.22
CA CYS A 74 7.90 13.96 0.19
C CYS A 74 7.37 12.99 -0.88
N PRO A 75 8.21 12.09 -1.43
CA PRO A 75 7.79 11.17 -2.49
C PRO A 75 6.53 10.35 -2.14
N SER A 76 6.42 9.89 -0.89
CA SER A 76 5.24 9.16 -0.41
C SER A 76 3.98 10.03 -0.33
N CYS A 77 4.08 11.29 0.09
CA CYS A 77 2.95 12.23 0.07
C CYS A 77 2.46 12.47 -1.36
N GLN A 78 3.38 12.70 -2.29
CA GLN A 78 3.07 12.94 -3.70
C GLN A 78 2.38 11.73 -4.34
N LEU A 79 2.86 10.51 -4.07
CA LEU A 79 2.21 9.28 -4.53
C LEU A 79 0.80 9.13 -3.96
N ARG A 80 0.62 9.36 -2.66
CA ARG A 80 -0.67 9.28 -1.99
C ARG A 80 -1.65 10.32 -2.54
N LEU A 81 -1.26 11.59 -2.61
CA LEU A 81 -2.10 12.67 -3.16
C LEU A 81 -2.53 12.39 -4.60
N LYS A 82 -1.59 11.92 -5.45
CA LYS A 82 -1.89 11.51 -6.82
C LYS A 82 -2.86 10.33 -6.87
N ALA A 83 -2.71 9.34 -5.99
CA ALA A 83 -3.62 8.20 -5.91
C ALA A 83 -5.05 8.60 -5.57
N PHE A 84 -5.23 9.47 -4.57
CA PHE A 84 -6.53 10.02 -4.21
C PHE A 84 -7.12 10.83 -5.38
N ALA A 85 -6.35 11.75 -5.97
CA ALA A 85 -6.80 12.54 -7.11
C ALA A 85 -7.24 11.66 -8.29
N ASN A 86 -6.44 10.66 -8.66
CA ASN A 86 -6.76 9.72 -9.74
C ASN A 86 -7.96 8.82 -9.42
N SER A 87 -8.23 8.56 -8.14
CA SER A 87 -9.44 7.83 -7.71
C SER A 87 -10.71 8.68 -7.73
N GLY A 88 -10.61 9.99 -8.02
CA GLY A 88 -11.74 10.92 -7.98
C GLY A 88 -12.13 11.35 -6.56
N THR A 89 -11.29 11.09 -5.56
CA THR A 89 -11.57 11.41 -4.15
C THR A 89 -10.49 12.35 -3.58
N LYS A 90 -10.81 13.02 -2.47
CA LYS A 90 -9.84 13.84 -1.73
C LYS A 90 -9.33 13.04 -0.53
N ASP A 91 -8.03 13.10 -0.32
CA ASP A 91 -7.42 12.53 0.89
C ASP A 91 -7.97 13.23 2.15
N PRO A 92 -8.42 12.50 3.17
CA PRO A 92 -8.99 13.13 4.37
C PRO A 92 -7.95 13.69 5.35
N ILE A 93 -6.66 13.33 5.26
CA ILE A 93 -5.67 13.78 6.24
C ILE A 93 -5.22 15.24 5.99
N PRO A 94 -4.79 15.98 7.03
CA PRO A 94 -4.27 17.35 6.87
C PRO A 94 -2.87 17.37 6.24
N TYR A 95 -2.61 18.41 5.44
CA TYR A 95 -1.33 18.63 4.75
C TYR A 95 -0.81 20.04 5.01
N LYS A 96 0.52 20.19 5.12
CA LYS A 96 1.20 21.50 5.20
C LYS A 96 1.17 22.21 3.84
N VAL A 97 1.43 21.47 2.77
CA VAL A 97 1.39 21.92 1.37
C VAL A 97 0.60 20.89 0.55
N ARG A 98 -0.21 21.34 -0.41
CA ARG A 98 -1.10 20.48 -1.19
C ARG A 98 -1.04 20.76 -2.67
#